data_AF-A0A3P8QXJ7-F1
#
_entry.id   AF-A0A3P8QXJ7-F1
#
_cell.length_a   1.000
_cell.length_b   1.000
_cell.length_c   1.000
_cell.angle_alpha   90.00
_cell.angle_beta   90.00
_cell.angle_gamma   90.00
#
_symmetry.space_group_name_H-M   'P 1'
#
loop_
_entity.id
_entity.type
_entity.pdbx_description
1 polymer ?
#
loop_
_entity_poly.entity_id
_entity_poly.type
_entity_poly.pdbx_seq_one_letter_code
_entity_poly.pdbx_strand_id
1 'polypeptide(L)'
;MSDTDGSLPLLKRLSYAVGHFLNDLCASMWFTYLLVFYHSVLGFQNTSAGVLLLVGQVADGICTPLIGYESDRSPGCRNYGKRKTWHLVGTLSVVLSFAFIFNQCVGCSFLTPQWASLIYFVPFIIIFQFGWAATQISHLSLIPELVTCEHAKVELTAYSRYAFTVIANITVYGVAYLLFHVQAGEDEDPDSLGPADIIIFRNLSLIVLGIGVVFSVVFHVGTKESNGASEESEEAEGERRPLLPRSNTFSSLLQWKCWLRQPSFYQVAVLYMSTRLIVNLSQTFQFGFRRQTLSLLSRSGFKLSFLLKHIVRAGPGDPE
;
A
#
# COMPACT_ATOMS: atom_id res chain seq x y z
N MET A 1 25.56 12.89 -31.33
CA MET A 1 26.26 12.04 -30.35
C MET A 1 26.52 12.86 -29.10
N SER A 2 25.58 12.81 -28.15
CA SER A 2 25.76 12.94 -26.69
C SER A 2 24.37 12.89 -26.04
N ASP A 3 23.82 11.68 -25.95
CA ASP A 3 22.61 11.33 -25.19
C ASP A 3 22.90 11.38 -23.67
N THR A 4 23.16 12.55 -23.11
CA THR A 4 23.60 12.66 -21.70
C THR A 4 22.92 13.74 -20.85
N ASP A 5 21.80 14.34 -21.29
CA ASP A 5 21.23 15.51 -20.58
C ASP A 5 19.72 15.44 -20.27
N GLY A 6 19.23 14.27 -19.81
CA GLY A 6 17.82 14.13 -19.41
C GLY A 6 17.52 13.10 -18.32
N SER A 7 18.53 12.40 -17.77
CA SER A 7 18.31 11.44 -16.69
C SER A 7 18.33 12.15 -15.34
N LEU A 8 17.23 12.08 -14.59
CA LEU A 8 17.23 12.52 -13.19
C LEU A 8 18.37 11.83 -12.43
N PRO A 9 19.11 12.56 -11.57
CA PRO A 9 20.12 11.95 -10.70
C PRO A 9 19.52 10.73 -9.97
N LEU A 10 20.24 9.61 -9.97
CA LEU A 10 19.80 8.35 -9.34
C LEU A 10 19.29 8.57 -7.90
N LEU A 11 19.92 9.49 -7.16
CA LEU A 11 19.51 9.86 -5.80
C LEU A 11 18.11 10.50 -5.75
N LYS A 12 17.76 11.39 -6.68
CA LYS A 12 16.42 12.00 -6.75
C LYS A 12 15.37 10.96 -7.13
N ARG A 13 15.72 10.07 -8.07
CA ARG A 13 14.88 8.94 -8.48
C ARG A 13 14.61 7.97 -7.33
N LEU A 14 15.63 7.62 -6.56
CA LEU A 14 15.50 6.79 -5.36
C LEU A 14 14.69 7.50 -4.28
N SER A 15 14.97 8.78 -4.02
CA SER A 15 14.22 9.58 -3.04
C SER A 15 12.73 9.64 -3.38
N TYR A 16 12.39 9.79 -4.66
CA TYR A 16 11.01 9.73 -5.14
C TYR A 16 10.38 8.35 -4.90
N ALA A 17 11.06 7.28 -5.31
CA ALA A 17 10.54 5.92 -5.23
C ALA A 17 10.24 5.49 -3.78
N VAL A 18 11.08 5.93 -2.85
CA VAL A 18 10.94 5.74 -1.40
C VAL A 18 9.67 6.41 -0.84
N GLY A 19 9.12 7.44 -1.49
CA GLY A 19 7.94 8.16 -1.02
C GLY A 19 6.66 7.33 -0.91
N HIS A 20 6.57 6.20 -1.62
CA HIS A 20 5.44 5.27 -1.51
C HIS A 20 5.71 4.09 -0.57
N PHE A 21 6.93 3.96 -0.04
CA PHE A 21 7.36 2.77 0.68
C PHE A 21 6.52 2.52 1.96
N LEU A 22 6.17 3.57 2.71
CA LEU A 22 5.28 3.48 3.87
C LEU A 22 3.92 2.88 3.50
N ASN A 23 3.33 3.31 2.40
CA ASN A 23 2.04 2.78 1.93
C ASN A 23 2.15 1.31 1.52
N ASP A 24 3.24 0.93 0.86
CA ASP A 24 3.45 -0.46 0.41
C ASP A 24 3.63 -1.39 1.60
N LEU A 25 4.37 -0.95 2.62
CA LEU A 25 4.52 -1.63 3.90
C LEU A 25 3.17 -1.84 4.60
N CYS A 26 2.38 -0.76 4.76
CA CYS A 26 1.07 -0.83 5.40
C CYS A 26 0.08 -1.67 4.59
N ALA A 27 0.09 -1.56 3.25
CA ALA A 27 -0.77 -2.36 2.38
C ALA A 27 -0.44 -3.86 2.46
N SER A 28 0.85 -4.20 2.52
CA SER A 28 1.29 -5.58 2.72
C SER A 28 0.70 -6.15 4.01
N MET A 29 0.85 -5.44 5.13
CA MET A 29 0.25 -5.85 6.41
C MET A 29 -1.28 -5.89 6.39
N TRP A 30 -1.92 -4.92 5.75
CA TRP A 30 -3.38 -4.84 5.63
C TRP A 30 -3.95 -6.07 4.91
N PHE A 31 -3.42 -6.43 3.75
CA PHE A 31 -3.95 -7.57 3.00
C PHE A 31 -3.59 -8.91 3.64
N THR A 32 -2.39 -9.05 4.22
CA THR A 32 -1.88 -10.36 4.67
C THR A 32 -2.28 -10.70 6.11
N TYR A 33 -2.24 -9.71 7.02
CA TYR A 33 -2.34 -9.95 8.47
C TYR A 33 -3.60 -9.40 9.11
N LEU A 34 -4.34 -8.47 8.47
CA LEU A 34 -5.52 -7.89 9.09
C LEU A 34 -6.57 -8.96 9.41
N LEU A 35 -6.98 -9.78 8.43
CA LEU A 35 -8.00 -10.81 8.65
C LEU A 35 -7.58 -11.81 9.74
N VAL A 36 -6.31 -12.22 9.71
CA VAL A 36 -5.70 -13.14 10.68
C VAL A 36 -5.70 -12.53 12.08
N PHE A 37 -5.32 -11.27 12.22
CA PHE A 37 -5.29 -10.58 13.50
C PHE A 37 -6.70 -10.46 14.10
N TYR A 38 -7.68 -10.01 13.32
CA TYR A 38 -9.04 -9.86 13.82
C TYR A 38 -9.71 -11.20 14.15
N HIS A 39 -9.48 -12.24 13.34
CA HIS A 39 -10.08 -13.55 13.59
C HIS A 39 -9.33 -14.36 14.66
N SER A 40 -8.03 -14.60 14.48
CA SER A 40 -7.26 -15.53 15.31
C SER A 40 -6.75 -14.90 16.60
N VAL A 41 -6.44 -13.60 16.60
CA VAL A 41 -5.85 -12.92 17.76
C VAL A 41 -6.93 -12.24 18.62
N LEU A 42 -7.84 -11.47 18.00
CA LEU A 42 -8.96 -10.83 18.71
C LEU A 42 -10.18 -11.74 18.89
N GLY A 43 -10.20 -12.92 18.26
CA GLY A 43 -11.29 -13.88 18.41
C GLY A 43 -12.61 -13.46 17.75
N PHE A 44 -12.59 -12.53 16.79
CA PHE A 44 -13.83 -12.11 16.11
C PHE A 44 -14.36 -13.21 15.20
N GLN A 45 -15.68 -13.23 15.04
CA GLN A 45 -16.31 -14.03 13.99
C GLN A 45 -15.78 -13.65 12.61
N ASN A 46 -15.58 -14.65 11.75
CA ASN A 46 -15.09 -14.48 10.37
C ASN A 46 -15.89 -13.42 9.59
N THR A 47 -17.21 -13.42 9.75
CA THR A 47 -18.10 -12.45 9.10
C THR A 47 -17.76 -11.02 9.50
N SER A 48 -17.52 -10.77 10.79
CA SER A 48 -17.23 -9.43 11.29
C SER A 48 -15.85 -8.92 10.87
N ALA A 49 -14.84 -9.80 10.86
CA ALA A 49 -13.51 -9.47 10.30
C ALA A 49 -13.61 -9.13 8.81
N GLY A 50 -14.40 -9.90 8.05
CA GLY A 50 -14.70 -9.62 6.64
C GLY A 50 -15.45 -8.29 6.43
N VAL A 51 -16.38 -7.95 7.32
CA VAL A 51 -17.09 -6.65 7.27
C VAL A 51 -16.13 -5.49 7.46
N LEU A 52 -15.15 -5.57 8.37
CA LEU A 52 -14.14 -4.51 8.54
C LEU A 52 -13.30 -4.31 7.27
N LEU A 53 -12.87 -5.40 6.64
CA LEU A 53 -12.19 -5.33 5.34
C LEU A 53 -13.07 -4.69 4.28
N LEU A 54 -14.35 -5.08 4.20
CA LEU A 54 -15.31 -4.51 3.25
C LEU A 54 -15.49 -3.00 3.46
N VAL A 55 -15.65 -2.56 4.72
CA VAL A 55 -15.72 -1.13 5.07
C VAL A 55 -14.47 -0.41 4.58
N GLY A 56 -13.28 -1.00 4.75
CA GLY A 56 -12.05 -0.45 4.20
C GLY A 56 -12.08 -0.29 2.67
N GLN A 57 -12.52 -1.32 1.93
CA GLN A 57 -12.61 -1.23 0.46
C GLN A 57 -13.62 -0.18 0.00
N VAL A 58 -14.77 -0.07 0.69
CA VAL A 58 -15.78 0.96 0.39
C VAL A 58 -15.23 2.35 0.68
N ALA A 59 -14.56 2.53 1.82
CA ALA A 59 -13.93 3.80 2.18
C ALA A 59 -12.88 4.21 1.14
N ASP A 60 -12.01 3.29 0.69
CA ASP A 60 -11.02 3.57 -0.35
C ASP A 60 -11.66 3.98 -1.69
N GLY A 61 -12.72 3.28 -2.09
CA GLY A 61 -13.49 3.60 -3.30
C GLY A 61 -14.14 4.98 -3.27
N ILE A 62 -14.48 5.50 -2.08
CA ILE A 62 -15.04 6.84 -1.89
C ILE A 62 -13.93 7.89 -1.73
N CYS A 63 -12.91 7.61 -0.93
CA CYS A 63 -11.82 8.55 -0.64
C CYS A 63 -10.96 8.83 -1.86
N THR A 64 -10.68 7.84 -2.70
CA THR A 64 -9.83 7.99 -3.90
C THR A 64 -10.32 9.10 -4.85
N PRO A 65 -11.59 9.11 -5.33
CA PRO A 65 -12.06 10.19 -6.19
C PRO A 65 -12.19 11.53 -5.46
N LEU A 66 -12.58 11.53 -4.19
CA LEU A 66 -12.68 12.75 -3.39
C LEU A 66 -11.33 13.46 -3.25
N ILE A 67 -10.28 12.70 -2.91
CA ILE A 67 -8.93 13.25 -2.75
C ILE A 67 -8.33 13.60 -4.12
N GLY A 68 -8.62 12.84 -5.18
CA GLY A 68 -8.26 13.23 -6.54
C GLY A 68 -8.79 14.61 -6.89
N TYR A 69 -10.07 14.84 -6.64
CA TYR A 69 -10.72 16.13 -6.89
C TYR A 69 -10.16 17.26 -5.99
N GLU A 70 -10.03 17.00 -4.69
CA GLU A 70 -9.63 18.04 -3.72
C GLU A 70 -8.14 18.39 -3.83
N SER A 71 -7.28 17.40 -4.06
CA SER A 71 -5.85 17.60 -4.26
C SER A 71 -5.53 18.39 -5.53
N ASP A 72 -6.43 18.39 -6.51
CA ASP A 72 -6.31 19.20 -7.73
C ASP A 72 -6.81 20.65 -7.55
N ARG A 73 -7.63 20.94 -6.53
CA ARG A 73 -8.21 22.28 -6.32
C ARG A 73 -7.52 23.08 -5.22
N SER A 74 -6.96 22.41 -4.21
CA SER A 74 -6.39 23.08 -3.05
C SER A 74 -5.06 23.79 -3.39
N PRO A 75 -4.93 25.11 -3.17
CA PRO A 75 -3.63 25.77 -3.24
C PRO A 75 -2.81 25.26 -2.05
N GLY A 76 -1.70 24.57 -2.34
CA GLY A 76 -0.86 23.92 -1.33
C GLY A 76 -0.40 24.85 -0.19
N CYS A 77 0.26 24.28 0.83
CA CYS A 77 0.84 25.11 1.88
C CYS A 77 1.95 26.00 1.30
N ARG A 78 1.93 27.30 1.64
CA ARG A 78 2.61 28.45 1.00
C ARG A 78 4.07 28.24 0.55
N ASN A 79 4.81 27.32 1.16
CA ASN A 79 6.22 27.00 0.82
C ASN A 79 6.53 25.50 0.65
N TYR A 80 5.55 24.60 0.76
CA TYR A 80 5.79 23.15 0.78
C TYR A 80 5.35 22.42 -0.50
N GLY A 81 4.74 23.15 -1.43
CA GLY A 81 4.23 22.61 -2.68
C GLY A 81 2.93 21.81 -2.49
N LYS A 82 2.13 21.75 -3.55
CA LYS A 82 0.75 21.26 -3.50
C LYS A 82 0.69 19.75 -3.26
N ARG A 83 1.45 18.97 -4.04
CA ARG A 83 1.39 17.51 -4.00
C ARG A 83 2.06 16.97 -2.75
N LYS A 84 3.20 17.54 -2.35
CA LYS A 84 3.83 17.27 -1.04
C LYS A 84 2.96 17.56 0.17
N THR A 85 2.18 18.64 0.17
CA THR A 85 1.29 18.94 1.29
C THR A 85 0.26 17.82 1.47
N TRP A 86 -0.37 17.37 0.39
CA TRP A 86 -1.32 16.24 0.43
C TRP A 86 -0.67 14.90 0.77
N HIS A 87 0.56 14.66 0.30
CA HIS A 87 1.35 13.49 0.70
C HIS A 87 1.66 13.49 2.20
N LEU A 88 2.04 14.63 2.77
CA LEU A 88 2.30 14.78 4.21
C LEU A 88 1.04 14.53 5.03
N VAL A 89 -0.10 15.14 4.64
CA VAL A 89 -1.40 14.95 5.31
C VAL A 89 -1.77 13.47 5.29
N GLY A 90 -1.63 12.80 4.15
CA GLY A 90 -1.92 11.37 4.06
C GLY A 90 -0.96 10.53 4.90
N THR A 91 0.34 10.84 4.90
CA THR A 91 1.36 10.15 5.72
C THR A 91 1.03 10.24 7.20
N LEU A 92 0.70 11.44 7.70
CA LEU A 92 0.32 11.64 9.10
C LEU A 92 -0.97 10.87 9.43
N SER A 93 -1.96 10.89 8.54
CA SER A 93 -3.20 10.15 8.70
C SER A 93 -2.96 8.64 8.79
N VAL A 94 -2.09 8.09 7.94
CA VAL A 94 -1.69 6.66 7.97
C VAL A 94 -0.98 6.31 9.27
N VAL A 95 0.01 7.09 9.68
CA VAL A 95 0.80 6.82 10.90
C VAL A 95 -0.09 6.82 12.15
N LEU A 96 -0.99 7.80 12.25
CA LEU A 96 -1.91 7.91 13.38
C LEU A 96 -2.91 6.76 13.39
N SER A 97 -3.57 6.47 12.28
CA SER A 97 -4.62 5.44 12.23
C SER A 97 -4.09 4.02 12.31
N PHE A 98 -3.02 3.69 11.59
CA PHE A 98 -2.51 2.34 11.46
C PHE A 98 -1.96 1.78 12.78
N ALA A 99 -1.43 2.65 13.65
CA ALA A 99 -1.01 2.29 14.99
C ALA A 99 -2.17 1.76 15.85
N PHE A 100 -3.39 2.26 15.65
CA PHE A 100 -4.58 1.80 16.38
C PHE A 100 -5.23 0.55 15.75
N ILE A 101 -5.08 0.32 14.45
CA ILE A 101 -5.71 -0.82 13.74
C ILE A 101 -5.17 -2.18 14.23
N PHE A 102 -3.87 -2.25 14.53
CA PHE A 102 -3.20 -3.46 15.03
C PHE A 102 -2.96 -3.44 16.55
N ASN A 103 -3.56 -2.48 17.26
CA ASN A 103 -3.54 -2.44 18.71
C ASN A 103 -4.87 -2.97 19.27
N GLN A 104 -4.84 -3.55 20.47
CA GLN A 104 -6.07 -3.89 21.17
C GLN A 104 -6.88 -2.63 21.42
N CYS A 105 -8.21 -2.70 21.27
CA CYS A 105 -9.06 -1.53 21.50
C CYS A 105 -8.87 -1.02 22.93
N VAL A 106 -8.57 0.28 23.03
CA VAL A 106 -8.20 0.95 24.29
C VAL A 106 -9.42 0.95 25.21
N GLY A 107 -9.37 0.15 26.28
CA GLY A 107 -10.45 0.04 27.27
C GLY A 107 -11.47 -1.07 27.02
N CYS A 108 -11.26 -1.94 26.02
CA CYS A 108 -12.06 -3.15 25.88
C CYS A 108 -11.65 -4.21 26.90
N SER A 109 -12.62 -4.72 27.65
CA SER A 109 -12.48 -5.90 28.51
C SER A 109 -13.10 -7.12 27.84
N PHE A 110 -12.87 -8.34 28.38
CA PHE A 110 -13.49 -9.57 27.85
C PHE A 110 -15.03 -9.55 27.80
N LEU A 111 -15.67 -8.59 28.50
CA LEU A 111 -17.12 -8.39 28.49
C LEU A 111 -17.62 -7.47 27.38
N THR A 112 -16.76 -6.78 26.64
CA THR A 112 -17.23 -5.87 25.60
C THR A 112 -17.83 -6.64 24.44
N PRO A 113 -19.06 -6.30 24.02
CA PRO A 113 -19.70 -6.99 22.92
C PRO A 113 -18.99 -6.66 21.60
N GLN A 114 -18.89 -7.66 20.72
CA GLN A 114 -18.12 -7.56 19.48
C GLN A 114 -18.53 -6.37 18.59
N TRP A 115 -19.82 -6.02 18.56
CA TRP A 115 -20.33 -4.88 17.79
C TRP A 115 -19.76 -3.53 18.25
N ALA A 116 -19.47 -3.37 19.55
CA ALA A 116 -18.87 -2.15 20.09
C ALA A 116 -17.42 -2.01 19.61
N SER A 117 -16.66 -3.11 19.61
CA SER A 117 -15.30 -3.14 19.07
C SER A 117 -15.28 -2.85 17.57
N LEU A 118 -16.27 -3.33 16.80
CA LEU A 118 -16.39 -2.98 15.38
C LEU A 118 -16.57 -1.47 15.17
N ILE A 119 -17.47 -0.84 15.93
CA ILE A 119 -17.69 0.61 15.85
C ILE A 119 -16.42 1.39 16.20
N TYR A 120 -15.59 0.87 17.10
CA TYR A 120 -14.30 1.48 17.45
C TYR A 120 -13.29 1.43 16.29
N PHE A 121 -13.15 0.30 15.59
CA PHE A 121 -12.15 0.13 14.54
C PHE A 121 -12.52 0.81 13.21
N VAL A 122 -13.82 0.92 12.88
CA VAL A 122 -14.32 1.54 11.65
C VAL A 122 -13.74 2.94 11.37
N PRO A 123 -13.78 3.93 12.30
CA PRO A 123 -13.23 5.26 12.02
C PRO A 123 -11.72 5.24 11.74
N PHE A 124 -10.93 4.42 12.44
CA PHE A 124 -9.50 4.28 12.15
C PHE A 124 -9.24 3.69 10.77
N ILE A 125 -10.03 2.69 10.37
CA ILE A 125 -9.97 2.12 9.01
C ILE A 125 -10.29 3.20 7.97
N ILE A 126 -11.34 4.00 8.16
CA ILE A 126 -11.69 5.06 7.22
C ILE A 126 -10.57 6.10 7.11
N ILE A 127 -9.98 6.53 8.23
CA ILE A 127 -8.86 7.47 8.26
C ILE A 127 -7.61 6.89 7.59
N PHE A 128 -7.37 5.59 7.75
CA PHE A 128 -6.29 4.88 7.08
C PHE A 128 -6.49 4.86 5.57
N GLN A 129 -7.69 4.52 5.09
CA GLN A 129 -7.99 4.49 3.65
C GLN A 129 -7.92 5.88 3.02
N PHE A 130 -8.40 6.91 3.74
CA PHE A 130 -8.19 8.30 3.35
C PHE A 130 -6.69 8.64 3.23
N GLY A 131 -5.89 8.30 4.24
CA GLY A 131 -4.46 8.58 4.25
C GLY A 131 -3.71 7.86 3.13
N TRP A 132 -4.05 6.59 2.89
CA TRP A 132 -3.49 5.75 1.84
C TRP A 132 -3.80 6.30 0.45
N ALA A 133 -5.06 6.67 0.19
CA ALA A 133 -5.46 7.28 -1.07
C ALA A 133 -4.77 8.64 -1.28
N ALA A 134 -4.67 9.48 -0.25
CA ALA A 134 -4.03 10.79 -0.34
C ALA A 134 -2.54 10.71 -0.70
N THR A 135 -1.80 9.83 -0.02
CA THR A 135 -0.39 9.59 -0.31
C THR A 135 -0.18 8.97 -1.68
N GLN A 136 -1.02 8.01 -2.09
CA GLN A 136 -0.92 7.37 -3.40
C GLN A 136 -1.16 8.35 -4.55
N ILE A 137 -2.26 9.11 -4.50
CA ILE A 137 -2.63 10.05 -5.56
C ILE A 137 -1.58 11.15 -5.67
N SER A 138 -1.16 11.72 -4.53
CA SER A 138 -0.15 12.78 -4.50
C SER A 138 1.19 12.29 -5.06
N HIS A 139 1.62 11.09 -4.69
CA HIS A 139 2.84 10.48 -5.21
C HIS A 139 2.75 10.28 -6.73
N LEU A 140 1.70 9.64 -7.23
CA LEU A 140 1.53 9.37 -8.67
C LEU A 140 1.43 10.66 -9.50
N SER A 141 0.78 11.70 -8.97
CA SER A 141 0.65 12.99 -9.65
C SER A 141 1.98 13.75 -9.79
N LEU A 142 2.99 13.39 -9.00
CA LEU A 142 4.30 14.02 -8.99
C LEU A 142 5.25 13.41 -10.05
N ILE A 143 4.95 12.21 -10.59
CA ILE A 143 5.71 11.56 -11.69
C ILE A 143 5.87 12.45 -12.92
N PRO A 144 4.78 12.97 -13.54
CA PRO A 144 4.89 13.76 -14.76
C PRO A 144 5.65 15.07 -14.57
N GLU A 145 5.71 15.59 -13.33
CA GLU A 145 6.42 16.83 -13.00
C GLU A 145 7.93 16.60 -12.82
N LEU A 146 8.35 15.46 -12.27
CA LEU A 146 9.77 15.14 -12.15
C LEU A 146 10.41 14.73 -13.47
N VAL A 147 9.66 14.08 -14.37
CA VAL A 147 10.24 13.45 -15.55
C VAL A 147 9.46 13.85 -16.80
N THR A 148 10.14 14.52 -17.73
CA THR A 148 9.55 14.95 -19.00
C THR A 148 9.55 13.84 -20.06
N CYS A 149 10.50 12.91 -20.00
CA CYS A 149 10.62 11.81 -20.96
C CYS A 149 9.71 10.62 -20.60
N GLU A 150 8.86 10.18 -21.54
CA GLU A 150 7.94 9.04 -21.37
C GLU A 150 8.66 7.73 -20.97
N HIS A 151 9.81 7.44 -21.58
CA HIS A 151 10.59 6.25 -21.23
C HIS A 151 11.06 6.28 -19.78
N ALA A 152 11.51 7.43 -19.29
CA ALA A 152 11.96 7.58 -17.91
C ALA A 152 10.79 7.56 -16.91
N LYS A 153 9.57 7.98 -17.30
CA LYS A 153 8.36 7.81 -16.46
C LYS A 153 8.02 6.33 -16.27
N VAL A 154 8.06 5.55 -17.36
CA VAL A 154 7.85 4.10 -17.30
C VAL A 154 8.95 3.45 -16.48
N GLU A 155 10.21 3.85 -16.66
CA GLU A 155 11.32 3.27 -15.91
C GLU A 155 11.22 3.59 -14.41
N LEU A 156 10.87 4.82 -14.05
CA LEU A 156 10.65 5.23 -12.67
C LEU A 156 9.49 4.44 -12.05
N THR A 157 8.35 4.35 -12.73
CA THR A 157 7.15 3.68 -12.21
C THR A 157 7.30 2.17 -12.18
N ALA A 158 7.78 1.56 -13.26
CA ALA A 158 7.87 0.11 -13.36
C ALA A 158 9.05 -0.44 -12.57
N TYR A 159 10.27 0.09 -12.73
CA TYR A 159 11.43 -0.48 -12.06
C TYR A 159 11.53 -0.05 -10.60
N SER A 160 11.47 1.26 -10.32
CA SER A 160 11.74 1.71 -8.96
C SER A 160 10.57 1.39 -8.03
N ARG A 161 9.33 1.79 -8.38
CA ARG A 161 8.18 1.57 -7.50
C ARG A 161 7.91 0.08 -7.26
N TYR A 162 7.89 -0.74 -8.32
CA TYR A 162 7.62 -2.18 -8.14
C TYR A 162 8.71 -2.87 -7.31
N ALA A 163 9.98 -2.54 -7.53
CA ALA A 163 11.07 -3.07 -6.71
C ALA A 163 10.89 -2.68 -5.22
N PHE A 164 10.56 -1.42 -4.93
CA PHE A 164 10.28 -0.98 -3.56
C PHE A 164 9.05 -1.66 -2.96
N THR A 165 8.00 -1.91 -3.74
CA THR A 165 6.86 -2.69 -3.29
C THR A 165 7.26 -4.13 -2.92
N VAL A 166 8.11 -4.78 -3.73
CA VAL A 166 8.62 -6.12 -3.42
C VAL A 166 9.48 -6.12 -2.16
N ILE A 167 10.39 -5.15 -2.04
CA ILE A 167 11.24 -4.97 -0.85
C ILE A 167 10.38 -4.73 0.40
N ALA A 168 9.30 -3.94 0.30
CA ALA A 168 8.37 -3.69 1.39
C ALA A 168 7.71 -4.99 1.87
N ASN A 169 7.20 -5.80 0.94
CA ASN A 169 6.62 -7.11 1.27
C ASN A 169 7.64 -8.04 1.95
N ILE A 170 8.85 -8.14 1.41
CA ILE A 170 9.93 -8.94 2.00
C ILE A 170 10.27 -8.44 3.40
N THR A 171 10.34 -7.12 3.59
CA THR A 171 10.62 -6.50 4.89
C THR A 171 9.54 -6.85 5.91
N VAL A 172 8.27 -6.71 5.55
CA VAL A 172 7.14 -7.06 6.44
C VAL A 172 7.18 -8.53 6.83
N TYR A 173 7.37 -9.44 5.87
CA TYR A 173 7.46 -10.87 6.16
C TYR A 173 8.70 -11.24 6.99
N GLY A 174 9.84 -10.62 6.71
CA GLY A 174 11.09 -10.84 7.42
C GLY A 174 11.03 -10.36 8.87
N VAL A 175 10.49 -9.16 9.10
CA VAL A 175 10.29 -8.62 10.46
C VAL A 175 9.26 -9.44 11.22
N ALA A 176 8.16 -9.85 10.57
CA ALA A 176 7.18 -10.73 11.20
C ALA A 176 7.83 -12.05 11.64
N TYR A 177 8.56 -12.72 10.74
CA TYR A 177 9.27 -13.96 11.05
C TYR A 177 10.26 -13.79 12.22
N LEU A 178 11.05 -12.72 12.21
CA LEU A 178 12.00 -12.44 13.29
C LEU A 178 11.30 -12.24 14.63
N LEU A 179 10.21 -11.47 14.66
CA LEU A 179 9.46 -11.22 15.89
C LEU A 179 8.80 -12.51 16.42
N PHE A 180 8.21 -13.33 15.55
CA PHE A 180 7.67 -14.62 15.98
C PHE A 180 8.76 -15.53 16.53
N HIS A 181 9.96 -15.56 15.92
CA HIS A 181 11.05 -16.42 16.40
C HIS A 181 11.72 -15.93 17.70
N VAL A 182 11.81 -14.61 17.90
CA VAL A 182 12.45 -14.01 19.09
C VAL A 182 11.50 -13.93 20.28
N GLN A 183 10.20 -13.73 20.03
CA GLN A 183 9.22 -13.44 21.08
C GLN A 183 8.36 -14.66 21.47
N ALA A 184 8.12 -15.60 20.55
CA ALA A 184 7.56 -16.91 20.90
C ALA A 184 8.74 -17.80 21.32
N GLY A 185 8.86 -18.09 22.62
CA GLY A 185 9.88 -18.99 23.14
C GLY A 185 9.75 -20.40 22.54
N GLU A 186 10.79 -21.23 22.70
CA GLU A 186 10.94 -22.57 22.07
C GLU A 186 9.81 -23.58 22.35
N ASP A 187 8.83 -23.26 23.20
CA ASP A 187 7.78 -24.17 23.70
C ASP A 187 6.34 -23.89 23.18
N GLU A 188 6.09 -22.85 22.37
CA GLU A 188 4.77 -22.64 21.74
C GLU A 188 4.73 -23.14 20.29
N ASP A 189 3.70 -23.92 19.95
CA ASP A 189 3.46 -24.40 18.58
C ASP A 189 3.36 -23.19 17.63
N PRO A 190 4.21 -23.07 16.59
CA PRO A 190 4.21 -21.93 15.67
C PRO A 190 2.91 -21.78 14.85
N ASP A 191 2.03 -22.78 14.93
CA ASP A 191 0.75 -22.84 14.22
C ASP A 191 -0.43 -22.33 15.08
N SER A 192 -0.30 -22.20 16.40
CA SER A 192 -1.38 -21.70 17.27
C SER A 192 -1.25 -20.19 17.50
N LEU A 193 -1.75 -19.38 16.55
CA LEU A 193 -1.95 -17.95 16.84
C LEU A 193 -3.03 -17.80 17.90
N GLY A 194 -2.73 -17.01 18.93
CA GLY A 194 -3.63 -16.77 20.04
C GLY A 194 -3.65 -15.30 20.50
N PRO A 195 -4.44 -15.00 21.55
CA PRO A 195 -4.50 -13.66 22.13
C PRO A 195 -3.18 -13.16 22.73
N ALA A 196 -2.21 -14.06 22.99
CA ALA A 196 -0.87 -13.69 23.44
C ALA A 196 -0.07 -12.94 22.37
N ASP A 197 -0.36 -13.18 21.09
CA ASP A 197 0.36 -12.59 19.96
C ASP A 197 0.01 -11.12 19.69
N ILE A 198 -0.94 -10.54 20.44
CA ILE A 198 -1.33 -9.12 20.31
C ILE A 198 -0.10 -8.22 20.37
N ILE A 199 0.83 -8.53 21.29
CA ILE A 199 2.04 -7.74 21.49
C ILE A 199 2.98 -7.86 20.27
N ILE A 200 3.06 -9.05 19.67
CA ILE A 200 3.88 -9.32 18.47
C ILE A 200 3.35 -8.50 17.29
N PHE A 201 2.04 -8.57 17.00
CA PHE A 201 1.42 -7.80 15.91
C PHE A 201 1.49 -6.29 16.13
N ARG A 202 1.34 -5.83 17.38
CA ARG A 202 1.52 -4.42 17.74
C ARG A 202 2.96 -3.96 17.52
N ASN A 203 3.94 -4.75 17.96
CA ASN A 203 5.35 -4.41 17.75
C ASN A 203 5.71 -4.44 16.26
N LEU A 204 5.18 -5.40 15.51
CA LEU A 204 5.31 -5.48 14.05
C LEU A 204 4.77 -4.21 13.39
N SER A 205 3.55 -3.79 13.70
CA SER A 205 2.96 -2.59 13.11
C SER A 205 3.74 -1.31 13.45
N LEU A 206 4.22 -1.19 14.70
CA LEU A 206 5.02 -0.03 15.13
C LEU A 206 6.41 0.01 14.47
N ILE A 207 7.09 -1.13 14.32
CA ILE A 207 8.38 -1.21 13.63
C ILE A 207 8.20 -0.85 12.14
N VAL A 208 7.18 -1.41 11.50
CA VAL A 208 6.85 -1.13 10.09
C VAL A 208 6.52 0.35 9.89
N LEU A 209 5.75 0.95 10.80
CA LEU A 209 5.49 2.39 10.80
C LEU A 209 6.76 3.20 11.01
N GLY A 210 7.62 2.83 11.96
CA GLY A 210 8.88 3.52 12.23
C GLY A 210 9.79 3.53 10.99
N ILE A 211 9.96 2.38 10.34
CA ILE A 211 10.71 2.26 9.09
C ILE A 211 10.07 3.14 8.01
N GLY A 212 8.76 3.04 7.81
CA GLY A 212 8.04 3.82 6.80
C GLY A 212 8.09 5.33 7.04
N VAL A 213 8.07 5.80 8.28
CA VAL A 213 8.23 7.22 8.64
C VAL A 213 9.62 7.72 8.27
N VAL A 214 10.67 6.96 8.58
CA VAL A 214 12.05 7.32 8.19
C VAL A 214 12.15 7.51 6.69
N PHE A 215 11.60 6.58 5.91
CA PHE A 215 11.57 6.67 4.45
C PHE A 215 10.70 7.82 3.95
N SER A 216 9.56 8.10 4.58
CA SER A 216 8.73 9.27 4.23
C SER A 216 9.46 10.59 4.51
N VAL A 217 10.24 10.69 5.59
CA VAL A 217 11.08 11.87 5.85
C VAL A 217 12.16 12.02 4.77
N VAL A 218 12.82 10.92 4.37
CA VAL A 218 13.79 10.93 3.26
C VAL A 218 13.15 11.43 1.97
N PHE A 219 11.92 11.03 1.66
CA PHE A 219 11.18 11.54 0.51
C PHE A 219 10.94 13.05 0.60
N HIS A 220 10.45 13.54 1.74
CA HIS A 220 10.14 14.97 1.92
C HIS A 220 11.38 15.87 1.85
N VAL A 221 12.53 15.39 2.35
CA VAL A 221 13.81 16.11 2.33
C VAL A 221 14.50 16.01 0.96
N GLY A 222 14.48 14.82 0.34
CA GLY A 222 15.21 14.53 -0.89
C GLY A 222 14.53 14.99 -2.17
N THR A 223 13.20 15.07 -2.17
CA THR A 223 12.46 15.72 -3.26
C THR A 223 12.38 17.21 -2.94
N LYS A 224 12.47 18.10 -3.92
CA LYS A 224 12.17 19.53 -3.75
C LYS A 224 11.21 19.88 -4.87
N GLU A 225 9.97 20.22 -4.51
CA GLU A 225 9.05 20.80 -5.49
C GLU A 225 9.56 22.21 -5.78
N SER A 226 9.80 22.52 -7.06
CA SER A 226 10.00 23.91 -7.46
C SER A 226 8.70 24.63 -7.14
N ASN A 227 8.77 25.82 -6.57
CA ASN A 227 7.55 26.57 -6.23
C ASN A 227 6.84 26.91 -7.54
N GLY A 228 5.82 26.12 -7.91
CA GLY A 228 5.06 26.24 -9.16
C GLY A 228 4.33 27.57 -9.37
N ALA A 229 4.53 28.56 -8.49
CA ALA A 229 4.12 29.94 -8.74
C ALA A 229 4.77 30.52 -10.02
N SER A 230 5.94 29.99 -10.43
CA SER A 230 6.61 30.39 -11.68
C SER A 230 6.17 29.57 -12.90
N GLU A 231 5.90 28.26 -12.76
CA GLU A 231 5.54 27.39 -13.89
C GLU A 231 4.05 27.45 -14.27
N GLU A 232 3.12 27.61 -13.32
CA GLU A 232 1.71 27.93 -13.67
C GLU A 232 1.61 29.30 -14.34
N SER A 233 2.53 30.22 -14.07
CA SER A 233 2.62 31.53 -14.74
C SER A 233 3.18 31.42 -16.16
N GLU A 234 4.12 30.49 -16.41
CA GLU A 234 4.71 30.24 -17.74
C GLU A 234 3.84 29.34 -18.63
N GLU A 235 3.16 28.32 -18.10
CA GLU A 235 2.10 27.59 -18.83
C GLU A 235 0.94 28.55 -19.19
N ALA A 236 0.59 29.46 -18.27
CA ALA A 236 -0.36 30.53 -18.53
C ALA A 236 0.18 31.64 -19.44
N GLU A 237 1.49 31.74 -19.72
CA GLU A 237 2.07 32.68 -20.69
C GLU A 237 2.30 32.04 -22.08
N GLY A 238 2.59 30.74 -22.14
CA GLY A 238 2.65 29.96 -23.38
C GLY A 238 1.29 29.86 -24.09
N GLU A 239 0.21 29.80 -23.31
CA GLU A 239 -1.17 29.91 -23.81
C GLU A 239 -1.61 31.36 -24.13
N ARG A 240 -0.80 32.39 -23.79
CA ARG A 240 -1.08 33.82 -24.03
C ARG A 240 -0.49 34.38 -25.34
N ARG A 241 -0.28 33.57 -26.37
CA ARG A 241 -0.17 34.10 -27.75
C ARG A 241 -1.49 33.87 -28.49
N PRO A 242 -2.38 34.87 -28.55
CA PRO A 242 -3.72 34.69 -29.08
C PRO A 242 -3.71 34.83 -30.61
N LEU A 243 -4.22 33.83 -31.32
CA LEU A 243 -4.70 34.02 -32.69
C LEU A 243 -6.23 33.96 -32.81
N LEU A 244 -6.99 33.74 -31.73
CA LEU A 244 -8.46 33.77 -31.81
C LEU A 244 -9.12 34.34 -30.55
N PRO A 245 -10.29 35.01 -30.69
CA PRO A 245 -10.94 35.71 -29.60
C PRO A 245 -11.77 34.77 -28.72
N ARG A 246 -11.37 34.72 -27.46
CA ARG A 246 -12.18 34.63 -26.23
C ARG A 246 -13.54 33.91 -26.34
N SER A 247 -13.59 32.69 -25.82
CA SER A 247 -14.77 32.15 -25.14
C SER A 247 -14.38 31.66 -23.74
N ASN A 248 -15.32 31.80 -22.81
CA ASN A 248 -15.11 31.86 -21.36
C ASN A 248 -14.42 30.63 -20.74
N THR A 249 -13.56 30.94 -19.78
CA THR A 249 -12.85 30.07 -18.83
C THR A 249 -13.81 29.13 -18.08
N PHE A 250 -14.04 27.93 -18.60
CA PHE A 250 -14.75 26.82 -17.92
C PHE A 250 -14.10 25.45 -18.20
N SER A 251 -12.82 25.41 -18.60
CA SER A 251 -12.22 24.21 -19.19
C SER A 251 -11.90 23.07 -18.21
N SER A 252 -11.74 23.28 -16.90
CA SER A 252 -11.42 22.16 -15.98
C SER A 252 -12.65 21.34 -15.55
N LEU A 253 -13.83 21.95 -15.42
CA LEU A 253 -15.06 21.26 -14.99
C LEU A 253 -15.61 20.29 -16.06
N LEU A 254 -15.28 20.54 -17.34
CA LEU A 254 -15.81 19.76 -18.45
C LEU A 254 -15.00 18.47 -18.71
N GLN A 255 -13.78 18.37 -18.18
CA GLN A 255 -12.81 17.33 -18.57
C GLN A 255 -13.09 15.95 -17.95
N TRP A 256 -13.50 15.88 -16.68
CA TRP A 256 -13.83 14.61 -16.00
C TRP A 256 -15.06 13.92 -16.60
N LYS A 257 -16.09 14.70 -16.95
CA LYS A 257 -17.30 14.17 -17.60
C LYS A 257 -17.01 13.67 -19.02
N CYS A 258 -16.08 14.30 -19.72
CA CYS A 258 -15.61 13.85 -21.03
C CYS A 258 -14.85 12.52 -20.94
N TRP A 259 -14.01 12.33 -19.91
CA TRP A 259 -13.31 11.07 -19.66
C TRP A 259 -14.26 9.88 -19.44
N LEU A 260 -15.32 10.08 -18.65
CA LEU A 260 -16.35 9.07 -18.41
C LEU A 260 -17.16 8.70 -19.66
N ARG A 261 -17.07 9.50 -20.73
CA ARG A 261 -17.76 9.22 -22.00
C ARG A 261 -16.90 8.39 -22.96
N GLN A 262 -15.60 8.24 -22.68
CA GLN A 262 -14.67 7.58 -23.58
C GLN A 262 -14.67 6.05 -23.37
N PRO A 263 -14.90 5.22 -24.41
CA PRO A 263 -15.02 3.76 -24.26
C PRO A 263 -13.70 3.09 -23.85
N SER A 264 -12.55 3.65 -24.24
CA SER A 264 -11.22 3.13 -23.87
C SER A 264 -10.97 3.21 -22.35
N PHE A 265 -11.56 4.19 -21.65
CA PHE A 265 -11.46 4.32 -20.20
C PHE A 265 -12.02 3.07 -19.50
N TYR A 266 -13.18 2.58 -19.95
CA TYR A 266 -13.82 1.39 -19.37
C TYR A 266 -13.01 0.12 -19.61
N GLN A 267 -12.38 -0.03 -20.79
CA GLN A 267 -11.53 -1.19 -21.08
C GLN A 267 -10.32 -1.26 -20.14
N VAL A 268 -9.63 -0.13 -19.95
CA VAL A 268 -8.49 -0.05 -19.03
C VAL A 268 -8.94 -0.24 -17.58
N ALA A 269 -10.08 0.35 -17.20
CA ALA A 269 -10.65 0.18 -15.86
C ALA A 269 -10.97 -1.28 -15.56
N VAL A 270 -11.64 -2.00 -16.46
CA VAL A 270 -11.97 -3.42 -16.27
C VAL A 270 -10.70 -4.24 -16.12
N LEU A 271 -9.73 -4.09 -17.03
CA LEU A 271 -8.46 -4.81 -16.96
C LEU A 271 -7.73 -4.54 -15.63
N TYR A 272 -7.59 -3.26 -15.27
CA TYR A 272 -6.92 -2.84 -14.04
C TYR A 272 -7.62 -3.41 -12.80
N MET A 273 -8.95 -3.33 -12.73
CA MET A 273 -9.73 -3.82 -11.59
C MET A 273 -9.64 -5.34 -11.47
N SER A 274 -9.71 -6.08 -12.58
CA SER A 274 -9.52 -7.53 -12.56
C SER A 274 -8.14 -7.93 -12.08
N THR A 275 -7.07 -7.28 -12.57
CA THR A 275 -5.71 -7.54 -12.11
C THR A 275 -5.53 -7.21 -10.63
N ARG A 276 -6.02 -6.05 -10.17
CA ARG A 276 -5.95 -5.64 -8.76
C ARG A 276 -6.70 -6.61 -7.85
N LEU A 277 -7.88 -7.06 -8.27
CA LEU A 277 -8.67 -8.01 -7.50
C LEU A 277 -7.92 -9.35 -7.34
N ILE A 278 -7.34 -9.88 -8.41
CA ILE A 278 -6.56 -11.13 -8.35
C ILE A 278 -5.36 -10.99 -7.41
N VAL A 279 -4.61 -9.88 -7.52
CA VAL A 279 -3.45 -9.63 -6.66
C VAL A 279 -3.87 -9.53 -5.19
N ASN A 280 -4.91 -8.75 -4.86
CA ASN A 280 -5.36 -8.58 -3.49
C ASN A 280 -5.90 -9.89 -2.89
N LEU A 281 -6.67 -10.66 -3.66
CA LEU A 281 -7.17 -11.98 -3.23
C LEU A 281 -6.01 -12.94 -2.98
N SER A 282 -5.04 -13.02 -3.89
CA SER A 282 -3.87 -13.90 -3.70
C SER A 282 -3.09 -13.55 -2.43
N GLN A 283 -2.82 -12.26 -2.16
CA GLN A 283 -2.12 -11.82 -0.95
C GLN A 283 -2.91 -12.12 0.33
N THR A 284 -4.23 -11.94 0.31
CA THR A 284 -5.09 -12.18 1.48
C THR A 284 -5.17 -13.66 1.83
N PHE A 285 -5.30 -14.54 0.83
CA PHE A 285 -5.46 -15.97 1.07
C PHE A 285 -4.15 -16.74 1.19
N GLN A 286 -3.01 -16.17 0.77
CA GLN A 286 -1.71 -16.86 0.77
C GLN A 286 -1.32 -17.39 2.16
N PHE A 287 -1.60 -16.62 3.22
CA PHE A 287 -1.30 -17.04 4.59
C PHE A 287 -2.21 -18.17 5.09
N GLY A 288 -3.53 -18.03 4.89
CA GLY A 288 -4.50 -19.07 5.27
C GLY A 288 -4.29 -20.38 4.51
N PHE A 289 -4.02 -20.31 3.20
CA PHE A 289 -3.75 -21.48 2.38
C PHE A 289 -2.46 -22.20 2.80
N ARG A 290 -1.39 -21.45 3.11
CA ARG A 290 -0.13 -22.01 3.60
C ARG A 290 -0.34 -22.76 4.91
N ARG A 291 -1.07 -22.17 5.86
CA ARG A 291 -1.41 -22.83 7.14
C ARG A 291 -2.23 -24.08 6.95
N GLN A 292 -3.26 -24.03 6.11
CA GLN A 292 -4.10 -25.19 5.87
C GLN A 292 -3.30 -26.30 5.21
N THR A 293 -2.44 -25.98 4.25
CA THR A 293 -1.55 -26.95 3.59
C THR A 293 -0.54 -27.56 4.56
N LEU A 294 0.09 -26.74 5.42
CA LEU A 294 0.99 -27.21 6.48
C LEU A 294 0.26 -28.09 7.51
N SER A 295 -0.94 -27.69 7.93
CA SER A 295 -1.76 -28.48 8.87
C SER A 295 -2.19 -29.82 8.27
N LEU A 296 -2.48 -29.84 6.96
CA LEU A 296 -2.79 -31.06 6.22
C LEU A 296 -1.54 -31.93 6.09
N LEU A 297 -0.38 -31.37 5.75
CA LEU A 297 0.89 -32.10 5.70
C LEU A 297 1.28 -32.69 7.07
N SER A 298 1.10 -31.94 8.15
CA SER A 298 1.33 -32.36 9.53
C SER A 298 0.36 -33.48 9.94
N ARG A 299 -0.95 -33.31 9.69
CA ARG A 299 -1.98 -34.33 9.98
C ARG A 299 -1.87 -35.57 9.11
N SER A 300 -1.43 -35.44 7.87
CA SER A 300 -1.26 -36.58 6.95
C SER A 300 -0.02 -37.41 7.27
N GLY A 301 0.82 -37.01 8.23
CA GLY A 301 2.03 -37.75 8.58
C GLY A 301 2.91 -38.03 7.36
N PHE A 302 2.83 -37.17 6.32
CA PHE A 302 3.56 -37.33 5.08
C PHE A 302 4.98 -36.85 5.36
N LYS A 303 5.70 -37.67 6.15
CA LYS A 303 7.12 -37.50 6.43
C LYS A 303 7.76 -37.22 5.08
N LEU A 304 8.37 -36.05 4.94
CA LEU A 304 9.21 -35.69 3.79
C LEU A 304 10.22 -36.82 3.46
N SER A 305 10.56 -37.65 4.47
CA SER A 305 11.28 -38.92 4.35
C SER A 305 10.68 -39.95 3.38
N PHE A 306 9.35 -40.05 3.20
CA PHE A 306 8.73 -41.03 2.29
C PHE A 306 8.90 -40.62 0.83
N LEU A 307 8.77 -39.31 0.54
CA LEU A 307 8.98 -38.76 -0.80
C LEU A 307 10.48 -38.74 -1.16
N LEU A 308 11.36 -38.44 -0.19
CA LEU A 308 12.82 -38.60 -0.36
C LEU A 308 13.27 -40.06 -0.49
N LYS A 309 12.69 -41.01 0.27
CA LYS A 309 13.00 -42.45 0.12
C LYS A 309 12.55 -43.00 -1.22
N HIS A 310 11.45 -42.53 -1.79
CA HIS A 310 10.99 -43.00 -3.10
C HIS A 310 11.70 -42.31 -4.27
N ILE A 311 12.16 -41.07 -4.11
CA ILE A 311 12.97 -40.39 -5.14
C ILE A 311 14.41 -40.94 -5.16
N VAL A 312 15.01 -41.25 -4.01
CA VAL A 312 16.37 -41.84 -3.97
C VAL A 312 16.38 -43.31 -4.42
N ARG A 313 15.26 -44.04 -4.32
CA ARG A 313 15.15 -45.44 -4.77
C ARG A 313 14.76 -45.58 -6.25
N ALA A 314 14.56 -44.48 -6.96
CA ALA A 314 14.19 -44.44 -8.38
C ALA A 314 15.25 -43.75 -9.26
N GLY A 315 16.53 -43.81 -8.86
CA GLY A 315 17.68 -43.57 -9.74
C GLY A 315 18.10 -44.87 -10.46
N PRO A 316 18.67 -44.78 -11.67
CA PRO A 316 18.70 -45.85 -12.68
C PRO A 316 19.56 -47.04 -12.25
N GLY A 317 19.19 -48.23 -12.71
CA GLY A 317 19.83 -49.50 -12.37
C GLY A 317 21.33 -49.54 -12.67
N ASP A 318 22.06 -50.13 -11.73
CA ASP A 318 23.40 -50.63 -11.96
C ASP A 318 23.34 -51.85 -12.90
N PRO A 319 24.19 -51.92 -13.94
CA PRO A 319 24.30 -53.08 -14.79
C PRO A 319 25.25 -54.11 -14.16
N GLU A 320 24.75 -55.33 -13.95
CA GLU A 320 25.54 -56.57 -14.03
C GLU A 320 24.83 -57.56 -14.96
#